data_AF-W1Y0I4-F1
#
_entry.id   AF-W1Y0I4-F1
#
_cell.length_a   1.000
_cell.length_b   1.000
_cell.length_c   1.000
_cell.angle_alpha   90.00
_cell.angle_beta   90.00
_cell.angle_gamma   90.00
#
_symmetry.space_group_name_H-M   'P 1'
#
loop_
_entity.id
_entity.type
_entity.pdbx_description
1 polymer ?
#
loop_
_entity_poly.entity_id
_entity_poly.type
_entity_poly.pdbx_seq_one_letter_code
_entity_poly.pdbx_strand_id
1 'polypeptide(L)' 'MKTRITELLNIKYPIFQGGMAWVADGDLAGAVSKAGGLGI' A
#
# COMPACT_ATOMS: atom_id res chain seq x y z
N MET A 1 8.17 -5.88 10.99
CA MET A 1 8.43 -7.14 10.27
C MET A 1 9.08 -6.78 8.95
N LYS A 2 10.26 -7.32 8.63
CA LYS A 2 10.95 -7.02 7.37
C LYS A 2 10.81 -8.21 6.42
N THR A 3 10.41 -7.94 5.19
CA THR A 3 10.30 -8.90 4.09
C THR A 3 10.98 -8.33 2.86
N ARG A 4 11.28 -9.19 1.88
CA ARG A 4 11.81 -8.75 0.57
C ARG A 4 10.95 -7.66 -0.07
N ILE A 5 9.63 -7.69 0.15
CA ILE A 5 8.68 -6.71 -0.40
C ILE A 5 8.79 -5.37 0.32
N THR A 6 8.86 -5.36 1.66
CA THR A 6 9.02 -4.10 2.42
C THR A 6 10.32 -3.39 2.06
N GLU A 7 11.39 -4.14 1.80
CA GLU A 7 12.70 -3.59 1.43
C GLU A 7 12.73 -3.11 -0.02
N LEU A 8 12.14 -3.87 -0.95
CA LEU A 8 12.07 -3.51 -2.36
C LEU A 8 11.23 -2.24 -2.60
N LEU A 9 10.08 -2.12 -1.93
CA LEU A 9 9.12 -1.04 -2.14
C LEU A 9 9.21 0.08 -1.09
N ASN A 10 10.12 -0.06 -0.12
CA ASN A 10 10.31 0.89 0.99
C ASN A 10 9.01 1.20 1.76
N ILE A 11 8.22 0.17 2.07
CA ILE A 11 6.96 0.26 2.83
C ILE A 11 7.11 -0.36 4.21
N LYS A 12 6.37 0.16 5.20
CA LYS A 12 6.44 -0.29 6.60
C LYS A 12 5.81 -1.67 6.81
N TYR A 13 4.71 -1.92 6.10
CA TYR A 13 3.94 -3.16 6.20
C TYR A 13 3.87 -3.84 4.84
N PRO A 14 4.07 -5.17 4.75
CA PRO A 14 3.92 -5.92 3.51
C PRO A 14 2.43 -6.16 3.20
N ILE A 15 1.63 -5.09 3.19
CA ILE A 15 0.18 -5.10 2.99
C ILE A 15 -0.14 -4.16 1.84
N PHE A 16 -0.81 -4.70 0.84
CA PHE A 16 -1.23 -3.95 -0.34
C PHE A 16 -2.73 -3.75 -0.27
N GLN A 17 -3.21 -2.56 -0.57
CA GLN A 17 -4.59 -2.39 -0.99
C GLN A 17 -4.63 -2.73 -2.48
N GLY A 18 -5.30 -3.83 -2.83
CA GLY A 18 -5.38 -4.29 -4.22
C GLY A 18 -6.22 -3.34 -5.05
N GLY A 19 -5.83 -3.14 -6.31
CA GLY A 19 -6.57 -2.29 -7.24
C GLY A 19 -8.01 -2.76 -7.40
N MET A 20 -8.95 -1.86 -7.13
CA MET A 20 -10.39 -2.11 -7.22
C MET A 20 -11.00 -1.06 -8.14
N ALA A 21 -11.52 -1.49 -9.29
CA ALA A 21 -12.21 -0.59 -10.21
C ALA A 21 -13.32 0.15 -9.46
N TRP A 22 -13.37 1.48 -9.60
CA TRP A 22 -14.33 2.39 -8.98
C TRP A 22 -14.21 2.62 -7.46
N VAL A 23 -13.36 1.87 -6.75
CA VAL A 23 -13.20 1.98 -5.28
C VAL A 23 -11.81 2.47 -4.89
N ALA A 24 -10.79 2.02 -5.61
CA ALA A 24 -9.40 2.41 -5.41
C ALA A 24 -9.10 3.78 -6.02
N ASP A 25 -9.69 4.83 -5.44
CA ASP A 25 -9.36 6.20 -5.79
C ASP A 25 -8.07 6.66 -5.09
N GLY A 26 -7.65 7.89 -5.42
CA GLY A 26 -6.43 8.48 -4.86
C GLY A 26 -6.52 8.70 -3.34
N ASP A 27 -7.72 8.90 -2.80
CA ASP A 27 -7.92 9.09 -1.36
C ASP A 27 -7.69 7.79 -0.60
N LEU A 28 -8.26 6.68 -1.09
CA LEU A 28 -8.04 5.36 -0.52
C LEU A 28 -6.57 4.93 -0.64
N ALA A 29 -5.99 5.03 -1.83
CA ALA A 29 -4.59 4.67 -2.06
C ALA A 29 -3.63 5.53 -1.21
N GLY A 30 -3.93 6.82 -1.07
CA GLY A 30 -3.18 7.77 -0.23
C GLY A 30 -3.28 7.43 1.26
N ALA A 31 -4.48 7.11 1.76
CA ALA A 31 -4.69 6.73 3.15
C ALA A 31 -3.91 5.46 3.52
N VAL A 32 -3.91 4.44 2.65
CA VAL A 32 -3.15 3.19 2.84
C VAL A 32 -1.65 3.45 2.83
N SER A 33 -1.18 4.26 1.88
CA SER A 33 0.25 4.61 1.76
C SER A 33 0.74 5.41 2.98
N LYS A 34 -0.08 6.36 3.48
CA LYS A 34 0.20 7.12 4.70
C LYS A 34 0.25 6.24 5.95
N ALA A 35 -0.57 5.20 6.02
CA ALA A 35 -0.52 4.21 7.11
C ALA A 35 0.72 3.30 7.03
N GLY A 36 1.43 3.30 5.89
CA GLY A 36 2.68 2.56 5.67
C GLY A 36 2.53 1.25 4.90
N GLY A 37 1.38 1.01 4.28
CA GLY A 37 1.20 -0.04 3.27
C GLY A 37 1.46 0.50 1.86
N LEU A 38 1.07 -0.28 0.85
CA LEU A 38 1.09 0.15 -0.55
C LEU A 38 -0.37 0.32 -1.05
N GLY A 39 -0.78 1.56 -1.34
CA GLY A 39 -2.06 1.84 -1.98
C GLY A 39 -1.95 1.79 -3.50
N ILE A 40 -2.94 1.15 -4.16
CA ILE A 40 -3.01 0.96 -5.62
C ILE A 40 -4.40 1.30 -6.11
#